data_AF-A0A4Q6B0Z6-F1
#
_entry.id   AF-A0A4Q6B0Z6-F1
#
_cell.length_a   1.000
_cell.length_b   1.000
_cell.length_c   1.000
_cell.angle_alpha   90.00
_cell.angle_beta   90.00
_cell.angle_gamma   90.00
#
_symmetry.space_group_name_H-M   'P 1'
#
loop_
_entity.id
_entity.type
_entity.pdbx_description
1 polymer ?
#
loop_
_entity_poly.entity_id
_entity_poly.type
_entity_poly.pdbx_seq_one_letter_code
_entity_poly.pdbx_strand_id
1 'polypeptide(L)'
;MKRFVTVFLAGLLWSSPCLLSAAEASLPLSNSVDWKLFFNQIFALELRKEIPDEAEYQAALKKFTAYSPMNFNQIIDDVLKADSASDAYDRRLKIYDNGDNYKNISKLDFSKSIAKSTRELAPVKAYLETIQKLSKRSIKSGENFFDSAEAQNFIEAISTSKNGKQEVALVMIPGYAAHTIKFEIFPEIMEDMNRHWGRPPSRPILSEGNGFDITYENYKDFYGRSVERQKGFDIVHPAGWEMGNTIGFNAETADLMSDWIKNLPPNYAQKKLILLGYSKGAGIVMEMLQRHPELRSRVLGVVSYAGVIQGTHIARFGRKEIEAVLGNRSIEEFIKKVRARGAGQTIQDLAPFLASMDFSFLQLPEIKRILEIYGIETKDLESQADRILGGREVKEFVDGIVDLSPDTRTAWNIRFLDNGLMDPGSFFFNLTAVADVSNWATRLASDNVRRRNFNLLTPAFKADDKIDWPNFSLDAWFLYISSLKGFRLAPGGLYDAQVDLEHTKTPWIDRNALTTSLTAEEIQKLWETEDIQAKLVANGIKSLEQLKTTPRAQLLRPEAIDHIRAYDLGEIKGHHWSLFHQAFRAPPAISNEYAVWDFPRKAFMRAMLQTLALYNLVGQGEK
;
A
#
# COMPACT_ATOMS: atom_id res chain seq x y z
N MET A 1 -17.25 54.45 -39.72
CA MET A 1 -16.68 54.66 -41.08
C MET A 1 -15.57 55.70 -41.00
N LYS A 2 -14.40 55.41 -41.60
CA LYS A 2 -13.22 56.27 -41.85
C LYS A 2 -12.31 56.70 -40.67
N ARG A 3 -11.08 56.13 -40.73
CA ARG A 3 -9.73 56.74 -40.67
C ARG A 3 -9.27 57.56 -39.45
N PHE A 4 -8.17 57.06 -38.86
CA PHE A 4 -6.88 57.71 -38.56
C PHE A 4 -6.86 59.10 -37.89
N VAL A 5 -6.27 59.14 -36.69
CA VAL A 5 -5.38 60.23 -36.25
C VAL A 5 -4.17 59.62 -35.52
N THR A 6 -2.99 60.07 -35.92
CA THR A 6 -1.65 59.72 -35.45
C THR A 6 -1.10 60.83 -34.53
N VAL A 7 0.02 60.54 -33.85
CA VAL A 7 1.04 61.45 -33.24
C VAL A 7 0.67 61.98 -31.84
N PHE A 8 1.44 61.79 -30.76
CA PHE A 8 2.85 62.18 -30.55
C PHE A 8 3.59 61.40 -29.44
N LEU A 9 4.89 61.18 -29.68
CA LEU A 9 5.93 60.76 -28.75
C LEU A 9 6.39 61.92 -27.85
N ALA A 10 6.64 61.62 -26.57
CA ALA A 10 7.78 62.03 -25.73
C ALA A 10 7.54 61.39 -24.34
N GLY A 11 8.39 60.55 -23.75
CA GLY A 11 9.84 60.64 -23.63
C GLY A 11 10.15 60.89 -22.14
N LEU A 12 10.34 59.83 -21.35
CA LEU A 12 10.98 59.91 -20.03
C LEU A 12 11.66 58.58 -19.68
N LEU A 13 12.98 58.66 -19.69
CA LEU A 13 13.97 57.67 -19.32
C LEU A 13 13.87 57.31 -17.83
N TRP A 14 13.61 56.03 -17.51
CA TRP A 14 14.13 55.42 -16.28
C TRP A 14 14.76 54.07 -16.63
N SER A 15 16.08 54.06 -16.61
CA SER A 15 16.95 52.91 -16.70
C SER A 15 16.96 52.15 -15.37
N SER A 16 16.56 50.88 -15.40
CA SER A 16 17.08 49.81 -14.54
C SER A 16 16.68 48.45 -15.14
N PRO A 17 17.61 47.69 -15.74
CA PRO A 17 17.39 46.28 -15.99
C PRO A 17 17.64 45.56 -14.66
N CYS A 18 16.57 45.16 -13.97
CA CYS A 18 16.68 44.09 -12.98
C CYS A 18 16.87 42.77 -13.75
N LEU A 19 18.07 42.59 -14.32
CA LEU A 19 18.61 41.29 -14.69
C LEU A 19 18.96 40.57 -13.38
N LEU A 20 17.94 40.08 -12.69
CA LEU A 20 18.13 38.89 -11.88
C LEU A 20 18.32 37.77 -12.89
N SER A 21 19.56 37.31 -13.05
CA SER A 21 19.80 35.98 -13.57
C SER A 21 18.99 35.04 -12.69
N ALA A 22 17.85 34.55 -13.20
CA ALA A 22 17.26 33.34 -12.67
C ALA A 22 18.34 32.28 -12.85
N ALA A 23 19.15 32.06 -11.80
CA ALA A 23 19.97 30.88 -11.71
C ALA A 23 18.96 29.74 -11.92
N GLU A 24 19.08 29.04 -13.04
CA GLU A 24 18.31 27.83 -13.28
C GLU A 24 18.57 26.94 -12.06
N ALA A 25 17.60 26.90 -11.15
CA ALA A 25 17.70 26.08 -9.96
C ALA A 25 17.89 24.65 -10.47
N SER A 26 19.10 24.13 -10.35
CA SER A 26 19.42 22.81 -10.83
C SER A 26 18.47 21.84 -10.16
N LEU A 27 17.68 21.11 -10.96
CA LEU A 27 16.75 20.11 -10.44
C LEU A 27 17.51 19.16 -9.49
N PRO A 28 16.88 18.70 -8.40
CA PRO A 28 17.47 17.71 -7.50
C PRO A 28 18.05 16.52 -8.29
N LEU A 29 19.24 16.03 -7.93
CA LEU A 29 19.85 14.88 -8.60
C LEU A 29 18.96 13.63 -8.56
N SER A 30 18.12 13.48 -7.53
CA SER A 30 17.13 12.40 -7.45
C SER A 30 16.09 12.46 -8.57
N ASN A 31 15.86 13.61 -9.21
CA ASN A 31 15.00 13.72 -10.39
C ASN A 31 15.70 13.27 -11.69
N SER A 32 17.01 13.03 -11.65
CA SER A 32 17.77 12.46 -12.77
C SER A 32 17.75 10.92 -12.80
N VAL A 33 17.00 10.31 -11.88
CA VAL A 33 16.80 8.88 -11.75
C VAL A 33 15.36 8.54 -12.13
N ASP A 34 15.19 7.66 -13.11
CA ASP A 34 13.93 6.97 -13.35
C ASP A 34 13.78 5.86 -12.31
N TRP A 35 13.21 6.23 -11.16
CA TRP A 35 13.04 5.32 -10.02
C TRP A 35 12.15 4.12 -10.34
N LYS A 36 11.17 4.28 -11.23
CA LYS A 36 10.31 3.19 -11.69
C LYS A 36 11.11 2.16 -12.48
N LEU A 37 11.88 2.59 -13.48
CA LEU A 37 12.73 1.69 -14.25
C LEU A 37 13.82 1.06 -13.38
N PHE A 38 14.48 1.85 -12.52
CA PHE A 38 15.51 1.36 -11.62
C PHE A 38 14.97 0.26 -10.69
N PHE A 39 13.85 0.52 -9.99
CA PHE A 39 13.23 -0.46 -9.10
C PHE A 39 12.90 -1.77 -9.84
N ASN A 40 12.32 -1.68 -11.04
CA ASN A 40 11.98 -2.87 -11.83
C ASN A 40 13.22 -3.61 -12.36
N GLN A 41 14.31 -2.91 -12.69
CA GLN A 41 15.59 -3.54 -13.03
C GLN A 41 16.18 -4.32 -11.86
N ILE A 42 16.14 -3.75 -10.65
CA ILE A 42 16.61 -4.46 -9.45
C ILE A 42 15.66 -5.61 -9.10
N PHE A 43 14.35 -5.45 -9.25
CA PHE A 43 13.41 -6.53 -8.99
C PHE A 43 13.62 -7.70 -9.96
N ALA A 44 13.77 -7.42 -11.26
CA ALA A 44 14.15 -8.43 -12.25
C ALA A 44 15.47 -9.14 -11.88
N LEU A 45 16.46 -8.38 -11.42
CA LEU A 45 17.72 -8.95 -10.95
C LEU A 45 17.50 -9.90 -9.76
N GLU A 46 16.78 -9.47 -8.73
CA GLU A 46 16.57 -10.28 -7.52
C GLU A 46 15.71 -11.52 -7.80
N LEU A 47 14.77 -11.45 -8.76
CA LEU A 47 14.07 -12.62 -9.29
C LEU A 47 15.03 -13.61 -9.95
N ARG A 48 15.94 -13.12 -10.80
CA ARG A 48 16.93 -13.97 -11.48
C ARG A 48 17.81 -14.75 -10.49
N LYS A 49 18.11 -14.15 -9.34
CA LYS A 49 18.91 -14.80 -8.29
C LYS A 49 18.16 -15.92 -7.57
N GLU A 50 16.83 -15.81 -7.47
CA GLU A 50 15.96 -16.84 -6.89
C GLU A 50 15.58 -17.93 -7.91
N ILE A 51 15.56 -17.60 -9.20
CA ILE A 51 15.13 -18.48 -10.29
C ILE A 51 16.27 -18.61 -11.33
N PRO A 52 17.21 -19.55 -11.12
CA PRO A 52 18.36 -19.74 -11.99
C PRO A 52 18.00 -20.26 -13.40
N ASP A 53 16.89 -20.98 -13.53
CA ASP A 53 16.41 -21.42 -14.84
C ASP A 53 15.92 -20.22 -15.66
N GLU A 54 16.35 -20.11 -16.92
CA GLU A 54 16.04 -18.96 -17.76
C GLU A 54 14.56 -18.93 -18.19
N ALA A 55 13.98 -20.09 -18.52
CA ALA A 55 12.59 -20.14 -18.97
C ALA A 55 11.63 -19.81 -17.81
N GLU A 56 11.89 -20.37 -16.63
CA GLU A 56 11.15 -20.06 -15.40
C GLU A 56 11.34 -18.58 -15.01
N TYR A 57 12.55 -18.03 -15.13
CA TYR A 57 12.80 -16.62 -14.84
C TYR A 57 12.01 -15.69 -15.77
N GLN A 58 12.02 -15.94 -17.08
CA GLN A 58 11.26 -15.13 -18.04
C GLN A 58 9.75 -15.22 -17.80
N ALA A 59 9.26 -16.42 -17.44
CA ALA A 59 7.87 -16.62 -17.06
C ALA A 59 7.51 -15.84 -15.78
N ALA A 60 8.35 -15.92 -14.74
CA ALA A 60 8.18 -15.21 -13.49
C ALA A 60 8.24 -13.68 -13.69
N LEU A 61 9.17 -13.19 -14.50
CA LEU A 61 9.29 -11.77 -14.82
C LEU A 61 7.98 -11.24 -15.42
N LYS A 62 7.42 -11.94 -16.40
CA LYS A 62 6.12 -11.58 -17.01
C LYS A 62 4.95 -11.68 -16.02
N LYS A 63 4.99 -12.66 -15.13
CA LYS A 63 3.94 -12.94 -14.14
C LYS A 63 3.88 -11.89 -13.03
N PHE A 64 5.03 -11.38 -12.57
CA PHE A 64 5.11 -10.55 -11.36
C PHE A 64 5.44 -9.08 -11.59
N THR A 65 5.96 -8.70 -12.76
CA THR A 65 6.29 -7.30 -13.06
C THR A 65 5.21 -6.64 -13.93
N ALA A 66 4.91 -5.37 -13.66
CA ALA A 66 4.01 -4.53 -14.45
C ALA A 66 4.74 -3.25 -14.88
N TYR A 67 5.92 -3.40 -15.47
CA TYR A 67 6.68 -2.24 -15.95
C TYR A 67 6.10 -1.69 -17.25
N SER A 68 5.96 -0.36 -17.30
CA SER A 68 5.72 0.41 -18.51
C SER A 68 6.46 1.75 -18.41
N PRO A 69 7.07 2.25 -19.50
CA PRO A 69 7.64 3.60 -19.53
C PRO A 69 6.56 4.69 -19.42
N MET A 70 5.28 4.32 -19.57
CA MET A 70 4.18 5.23 -19.30
C MET A 70 4.15 5.56 -17.81
N ASN A 71 3.97 6.85 -17.50
CA ASN A 71 3.62 7.26 -16.14
C ASN A 71 2.20 6.80 -15.81
N PHE A 72 1.89 6.76 -14.52
CA PHE A 72 0.60 6.30 -14.02
C PHE A 72 -0.59 6.98 -14.71
N ASN A 73 -0.58 8.31 -14.85
CA ASN A 73 -1.69 9.04 -15.47
C ASN A 73 -1.89 8.65 -16.93
N GLN A 74 -0.81 8.47 -17.70
CA GLN A 74 -0.91 7.99 -19.09
C GLN A 74 -1.55 6.60 -19.17
N ILE A 75 -1.26 5.72 -18.21
CA ILE A 75 -1.84 4.38 -18.16
C ILE A 75 -3.33 4.49 -17.85
N ILE A 76 -3.70 5.26 -16.82
CA ILE A 76 -5.09 5.49 -16.45
C ILE A 76 -5.85 6.13 -17.62
N ASP A 77 -5.34 7.21 -18.21
CA ASP A 77 -5.94 7.87 -19.36
C ASP A 77 -6.16 6.92 -20.55
N ASP A 78 -5.24 5.98 -20.80
CA ASP A 78 -5.41 5.02 -21.89
C ASP A 78 -6.46 3.95 -21.58
N VAL A 79 -6.48 3.45 -20.34
CA VAL A 79 -7.45 2.45 -19.91
C VAL A 79 -8.86 3.05 -19.79
N LEU A 80 -8.99 4.30 -19.34
CA LEU A 80 -10.27 5.00 -19.22
C LEU A 80 -10.91 5.34 -20.58
N LYS A 81 -10.18 5.23 -21.70
CA LYS A 81 -10.76 5.31 -23.05
C LYS A 81 -11.54 4.05 -23.45
N ALA A 82 -11.55 3.02 -22.61
CA ALA A 82 -12.22 1.77 -22.93
C ALA A 82 -13.75 1.90 -22.93
N ASP A 83 -14.38 1.24 -23.91
CA ASP A 83 -15.84 1.23 -24.04
C ASP A 83 -16.51 0.19 -23.10
N SER A 84 -15.72 -0.67 -22.47
CA SER A 84 -16.18 -1.71 -21.54
C SER A 84 -15.08 -2.14 -20.57
N ALA A 85 -15.45 -2.80 -19.48
CA ALA A 85 -14.48 -3.36 -18.53
C ALA A 85 -13.54 -4.42 -19.17
N SER A 86 -14.02 -5.16 -20.18
CA SER A 86 -13.19 -6.14 -20.91
C SER A 86 -12.15 -5.43 -21.78
N ASP A 87 -12.55 -4.40 -22.53
CA ASP A 87 -11.60 -3.60 -23.33
C ASP A 87 -10.56 -2.91 -22.42
N ALA A 88 -11.01 -2.41 -21.27
CA ALA A 88 -10.15 -1.77 -20.29
C ALA A 88 -9.10 -2.74 -19.73
N TYR A 89 -9.52 -3.97 -19.41
CA TYR A 89 -8.62 -5.05 -19.01
C TYR A 89 -7.61 -5.40 -20.12
N ASP A 90 -8.07 -5.53 -21.37
CA ASP A 90 -7.21 -5.85 -22.51
C ASP A 90 -6.20 -4.75 -22.81
N ARG A 91 -6.60 -3.48 -22.71
CA ARG A 91 -5.70 -2.32 -22.82
C ARG A 91 -4.64 -2.35 -21.73
N ARG A 92 -5.05 -2.56 -20.49
CA ARG A 92 -4.14 -2.69 -19.35
C ARG A 92 -3.14 -3.83 -19.54
N LEU A 93 -3.61 -5.00 -19.99
CA LEU A 93 -2.71 -6.12 -20.32
C LEU A 93 -1.74 -5.74 -21.43
N LYS A 94 -2.19 -5.11 -22.53
CA LYS A 94 -1.29 -4.68 -23.61
C LYS A 94 -0.20 -3.71 -23.13
N ILE A 95 -0.52 -2.83 -22.18
CA ILE A 95 0.44 -1.91 -21.58
C ILE A 95 1.50 -2.67 -20.77
N TYR A 96 1.09 -3.56 -19.87
CA TYR A 96 2.01 -4.23 -18.94
C TYR A 96 2.68 -5.49 -19.52
N ASP A 97 2.04 -6.20 -20.45
CA ASP A 97 2.56 -7.40 -21.11
C ASP A 97 3.32 -7.13 -22.41
N ASN A 98 3.74 -5.89 -22.62
CA ASN A 98 4.57 -5.55 -23.76
C ASN A 98 5.98 -6.17 -23.62
N GLY A 99 6.34 -7.02 -24.58
CA GLY A 99 7.66 -7.68 -24.66
C GLY A 99 8.85 -6.72 -24.60
N ASP A 100 8.71 -5.51 -25.14
CA ASP A 100 9.79 -4.51 -25.12
C ASP A 100 9.99 -3.87 -23.74
N ASN A 101 8.94 -3.81 -22.92
CA ASN A 101 9.05 -3.35 -21.53
C ASN A 101 9.91 -4.33 -20.72
N TYR A 102 9.70 -5.63 -20.90
CA TYR A 102 10.50 -6.66 -20.24
C TYR A 102 11.98 -6.63 -20.66
N LYS A 103 12.28 -6.31 -21.93
CA LYS A 103 13.67 -6.11 -22.40
C LYS A 103 14.36 -4.93 -21.72
N ASN A 104 13.62 -3.90 -21.31
CA ASN A 104 14.17 -2.73 -20.62
C ASN A 104 14.59 -3.04 -19.18
N ILE A 105 13.88 -3.96 -18.51
CA ILE A 105 14.16 -4.30 -17.11
C ILE A 105 15.04 -5.54 -16.95
N SER A 106 14.96 -6.51 -17.86
CA SER A 106 15.77 -7.74 -17.83
C SER A 106 17.27 -7.50 -18.07
N LYS A 107 17.62 -6.39 -18.73
CA LYS A 107 19.01 -5.96 -18.89
C LYS A 107 19.37 -5.03 -17.75
N LEU A 108 20.37 -5.43 -16.95
CA LEU A 108 20.93 -4.60 -15.88
C LEU A 108 21.79 -3.47 -16.46
N ASP A 109 21.14 -2.51 -17.11
CA ASP A 109 21.73 -1.34 -17.72
C ASP A 109 21.22 -0.07 -17.03
N PHE A 110 21.97 0.37 -16.02
CA PHE A 110 21.64 1.57 -15.26
C PHE A 110 21.82 2.87 -16.06
N SER A 111 22.40 2.84 -17.26
CA SER A 111 22.53 4.06 -18.07
C SER A 111 21.19 4.58 -18.59
N LYS A 112 20.17 3.71 -18.62
CA LYS A 112 18.79 4.06 -18.99
C LYS A 112 17.99 4.63 -17.83
N SER A 113 18.26 4.20 -16.61
CA SER A 113 17.50 4.60 -15.41
C SER A 113 18.19 5.70 -14.61
N ILE A 114 19.48 5.96 -14.82
CA ILE A 114 20.24 6.92 -14.03
C ILE A 114 21.10 7.78 -14.97
N ALA A 115 20.90 9.10 -14.92
CA ALA A 115 21.72 10.04 -15.68
C ALA A 115 23.22 9.89 -15.36
N LYS A 116 24.07 10.16 -16.36
CA LYS A 116 25.53 10.02 -16.22
C LYS A 116 26.10 10.83 -15.06
N SER A 117 25.63 12.07 -14.88
CA SER A 117 26.05 12.96 -13.79
C SER A 117 25.87 12.31 -12.41
N THR A 118 24.76 11.60 -12.20
CA THR A 118 24.44 10.94 -10.94
C THR A 118 25.15 9.59 -10.80
N ARG A 119 25.30 8.83 -11.89
CA ARG A 119 26.04 7.55 -11.88
C ARG A 119 27.51 7.70 -11.56
N GLU A 120 28.14 8.80 -11.97
CA GLU A 120 29.57 9.04 -11.74
C GLU A 120 29.86 9.65 -10.35
N LEU A 121 28.85 9.93 -9.53
CA LEU A 121 29.08 10.25 -8.12
C LEU A 121 29.77 9.04 -7.46
N ALA A 122 30.95 9.25 -6.88
CA ALA A 122 31.77 8.18 -6.31
C ALA A 122 31.00 7.16 -5.46
N PRO A 123 30.16 7.55 -4.47
CA PRO A 123 29.39 6.59 -3.69
C PRO A 123 28.33 5.83 -4.51
N VAL A 124 27.66 6.51 -5.44
CA VAL A 124 26.66 5.87 -6.33
C VAL A 124 27.35 4.87 -7.26
N LYS A 125 28.47 5.26 -7.87
CA LYS A 125 29.26 4.41 -8.75
C LYS A 125 29.71 3.13 -8.05
N ALA A 126 30.32 3.26 -6.87
CA ALA A 126 30.78 2.12 -6.08
C ALA A 126 29.62 1.17 -5.69
N TYR A 127 28.47 1.74 -5.33
CA TYR A 127 27.27 0.99 -5.01
C TYR A 127 26.75 0.19 -6.21
N LEU A 128 26.65 0.82 -7.38
CA LEU A 128 26.18 0.18 -8.62
C LEU A 128 27.19 -0.87 -9.15
N GLU A 129 28.49 -0.61 -9.06
CA GLU A 129 29.54 -1.57 -9.41
C GLU A 129 29.44 -2.84 -8.55
N THR A 130 29.13 -2.68 -7.25
CA THR A 130 28.90 -3.82 -6.35
C THR A 130 27.65 -4.61 -6.74
N ILE A 131 26.53 -3.94 -7.07
CA ILE A 131 25.33 -4.62 -7.59
C ILE A 131 25.65 -5.40 -8.87
N GLN A 132 26.37 -4.78 -9.82
CA GLN A 132 26.75 -5.43 -11.07
C GLN A 132 27.66 -6.64 -10.84
N LYS A 133 28.65 -6.52 -9.96
CA LYS A 133 29.55 -7.62 -9.59
C LYS A 133 28.78 -8.81 -9.00
N LEU A 134 27.77 -8.54 -8.19
CA LEU A 134 26.95 -9.56 -7.51
C LEU A 134 25.74 -10.02 -8.34
N SER A 135 25.54 -9.46 -9.54
CA SER A 135 24.34 -9.73 -10.35
C SER A 135 24.17 -11.19 -10.77
N LYS A 136 25.28 -11.92 -10.91
CA LYS A 136 25.28 -13.34 -11.32
C LYS A 136 25.19 -14.31 -10.14
N ARG A 137 25.14 -13.81 -8.90
CA ARG A 137 25.12 -14.65 -7.70
C ARG A 137 23.72 -15.20 -7.48
N SER A 138 23.57 -16.52 -7.50
CA SER A 138 22.34 -17.18 -7.04
C SER A 138 22.28 -17.21 -5.52
N ILE A 139 21.09 -17.07 -4.95
CA ILE A 139 20.86 -17.19 -3.51
C ILE A 139 20.72 -18.67 -3.17
N LYS A 140 21.43 -19.13 -2.15
CA LYS A 140 21.32 -20.52 -1.72
C LYS A 140 20.09 -20.71 -0.85
N SER A 141 19.49 -21.91 -0.92
CA SER A 141 18.42 -22.27 0.01
C SER A 141 18.89 -22.17 1.46
N GLY A 142 18.10 -21.50 2.31
CA GLY A 142 18.42 -21.25 3.72
C GLY A 142 19.46 -20.14 3.97
N GLU A 143 19.98 -19.49 2.92
CA GLU A 143 20.86 -18.35 3.07
C GLU A 143 20.12 -17.15 3.66
N ASN A 144 20.72 -16.53 4.68
CA ASN A 144 20.23 -15.27 5.24
C ASN A 144 20.70 -14.11 4.35
N PHE A 145 19.76 -13.34 3.81
CA PHE A 145 20.10 -12.19 2.97
C PHE A 145 20.97 -11.16 3.70
N PHE A 146 20.70 -10.86 4.97
CA PHE A 146 21.41 -9.78 5.68
C PHE A 146 22.87 -10.11 6.03
N ASP A 147 23.27 -11.37 5.93
CA ASP A 147 24.67 -11.81 6.04
C ASP A 147 25.43 -11.74 4.70
N SER A 148 24.74 -11.41 3.60
CA SER A 148 25.33 -11.35 2.25
C SER A 148 26.06 -10.04 1.96
N ALA A 149 26.98 -10.07 1.00
CA ALA A 149 27.68 -8.88 0.53
C ALA A 149 26.72 -7.83 -0.07
N GLU A 150 25.62 -8.26 -0.70
CA GLU A 150 24.58 -7.39 -1.22
C GLU A 150 23.89 -6.59 -0.10
N ALA A 151 23.52 -7.27 0.98
CA ALA A 151 22.90 -6.61 2.11
C ALA A 151 23.87 -5.69 2.83
N GLN A 152 25.13 -6.07 2.99
CA GLN A 152 26.15 -5.17 3.58
C GLN A 152 26.36 -3.91 2.73
N ASN A 153 26.39 -4.03 1.39
CA ASN A 153 26.42 -2.89 0.47
C ASN A 153 25.19 -1.98 0.66
N PHE A 154 23.99 -2.55 0.82
CA PHE A 154 22.77 -1.81 1.16
C PHE A 154 22.86 -1.13 2.54
N ILE A 155 23.27 -1.85 3.59
CA ILE A 155 23.34 -1.34 4.97
C ILE A 155 24.33 -0.18 5.06
N GLU A 156 25.50 -0.30 4.42
CA GLU A 156 26.48 0.78 4.35
C GLU A 156 25.90 2.02 3.63
N ALA A 157 25.27 1.81 2.47
CA ALA A 157 24.68 2.88 1.70
C ALA A 157 23.55 3.62 2.44
N ILE A 158 22.62 2.89 3.09
CA ILE A 158 21.51 3.51 3.83
C ILE A 158 21.96 4.17 5.15
N SER A 159 23.02 3.63 5.76
CA SER A 159 23.61 4.15 6.99
C SER A 159 24.57 5.33 6.75
N THR A 160 24.74 5.78 5.52
CA THR A 160 25.56 6.95 5.19
C THR A 160 24.71 8.22 5.26
N SER A 161 25.22 9.26 5.92
CA SER A 161 24.60 10.60 5.98
C SER A 161 25.64 11.69 5.77
N LYS A 162 25.18 12.92 5.49
CA LYS A 162 26.06 14.10 5.35
C LYS A 162 26.96 14.32 6.57
N ASN A 163 26.48 13.95 7.76
CA ASN A 163 27.16 14.17 9.03
C ASN A 163 27.89 12.90 9.54
N GLY A 164 28.12 11.92 8.66
CA GLY A 164 28.75 10.65 9.00
C GLY A 164 27.77 9.49 9.02
N LYS A 165 27.97 8.51 9.91
CA LYS A 165 27.09 7.33 9.99
C LYS A 165 25.76 7.69 10.66
N GLN A 166 24.66 7.22 10.09
CA GLN A 166 23.33 7.23 10.69
C GLN A 166 22.87 5.78 10.87
N GLU A 167 22.04 5.55 11.87
CA GLU A 167 21.34 4.27 12.01
C GLU A 167 19.89 4.43 11.57
N VAL A 168 19.36 3.42 10.91
CA VAL A 168 18.05 3.44 10.26
C VAL A 168 17.23 2.24 10.71
N ALA A 169 15.94 2.44 10.95
CA ALA A 169 14.97 1.37 11.15
C ALA A 169 13.85 1.49 10.12
N LEU A 170 13.56 0.39 9.44
CA LEU A 170 12.35 0.25 8.62
C LEU A 170 11.22 -0.24 9.52
N VAL A 171 10.18 0.57 9.68
CA VAL A 171 8.97 0.23 10.45
C VAL A 171 7.89 -0.22 9.48
N MET A 172 7.49 -1.49 9.53
CA MET A 172 6.46 -2.06 8.65
C MET A 172 5.08 -2.02 9.30
N ILE A 173 4.23 -1.12 8.81
CA ILE A 173 2.93 -0.79 9.40
C ILE A 173 1.83 -1.46 8.58
N PRO A 174 1.13 -2.47 9.14
CA PRO A 174 0.08 -3.19 8.45
C PRO A 174 -1.20 -2.38 8.27
N GLY A 175 -2.09 -2.96 7.48
CA GLY A 175 -3.31 -2.34 7.01
C GLY A 175 -4.53 -2.63 7.88
N TYR A 176 -5.67 -2.73 7.20
CA TYR A 176 -6.97 -2.98 7.81
C TYR A 176 -6.99 -4.33 8.55
N ALA A 177 -7.64 -4.36 9.72
CA ALA A 177 -7.75 -5.54 10.58
C ALA A 177 -6.40 -6.19 10.98
N ALA A 178 -5.35 -5.39 11.19
CA ALA A 178 -4.00 -5.82 11.51
C ALA A 178 -3.91 -6.69 12.78
N HIS A 179 -4.85 -6.53 13.71
CA HIS A 179 -4.94 -7.39 14.90
C HIS A 179 -5.18 -8.88 14.54
N THR A 180 -5.76 -9.15 13.37
CA THR A 180 -5.99 -10.51 12.86
C THR A 180 -4.81 -11.07 12.06
N ILE A 181 -3.80 -10.24 11.77
CA ILE A 181 -2.63 -10.65 11.00
C ILE A 181 -1.71 -11.49 11.89
N LYS A 182 -1.75 -12.80 11.67
CA LYS A 182 -0.94 -13.77 12.44
C LYS A 182 0.56 -13.67 12.19
N PHE A 183 0.96 -13.32 10.97
CA PHE A 183 2.36 -13.23 10.52
C PHE A 183 2.71 -11.82 10.09
N GLU A 184 3.93 -11.37 10.35
CA GLU A 184 4.38 -10.03 9.93
C GLU A 184 4.19 -9.81 8.42
N ILE A 185 4.08 -8.55 7.98
CA ILE A 185 4.12 -8.24 6.54
C ILE A 185 5.53 -8.57 6.03
N PHE A 186 5.64 -9.34 4.95
CA PHE A 186 6.91 -9.88 4.47
C PHE A 186 7.66 -10.69 5.53
N PRO A 187 7.05 -11.78 6.04
CA PRO A 187 7.64 -12.55 7.12
C PRO A 187 9.02 -13.11 6.74
N GLU A 188 9.25 -13.35 5.45
CA GLU A 188 10.50 -13.91 4.97
C GLU A 188 11.70 -12.96 5.09
N ILE A 189 11.51 -11.64 4.88
CA ILE A 189 12.60 -10.66 5.06
C ILE A 189 12.78 -10.30 6.54
N MET A 190 11.68 -10.29 7.29
CA MET A 190 11.69 -10.14 8.75
C MET A 190 12.47 -11.27 9.42
N GLU A 191 12.26 -12.51 8.97
CA GLU A 191 12.99 -13.68 9.44
C GLU A 191 14.49 -13.56 9.20
N ASP A 192 14.91 -13.19 7.99
CA ASP A 192 16.32 -12.98 7.66
C ASP A 192 16.91 -11.88 8.58
N MET A 193 16.22 -10.76 8.77
CA MET A 193 16.67 -9.67 9.64
C MET A 193 16.77 -10.09 11.11
N ASN A 194 15.76 -10.78 11.61
CA ASN A 194 15.73 -11.25 12.98
C ASN A 194 16.86 -12.24 13.25
N ARG A 195 17.09 -13.20 12.34
CA ARG A 195 18.20 -14.15 12.43
C ARG A 195 19.56 -13.45 12.38
N HIS A 196 19.72 -12.42 11.53
CA HIS A 196 20.93 -11.61 11.46
C HIS A 196 21.26 -10.98 12.83
N TRP A 197 20.24 -10.54 13.57
CA TRP A 197 20.39 -10.01 14.92
C TRP A 197 20.36 -11.05 16.05
N GLY A 198 20.33 -12.35 15.72
CA GLY A 198 20.26 -13.44 16.69
C GLY A 198 18.93 -13.53 17.45
N ARG A 199 17.85 -13.00 16.86
CA ARG A 199 16.47 -13.15 17.36
C ARG A 199 15.82 -14.39 16.72
N PRO A 200 14.75 -14.95 17.33
CA PRO A 200 13.89 -15.93 16.67
C PRO A 200 13.33 -15.37 15.35
N PRO A 201 13.02 -16.22 14.35
CA PRO A 201 12.50 -15.83 13.04
C PRO A 201 11.37 -14.80 13.07
N SER A 202 10.42 -14.96 13.99
CA SER A 202 9.30 -14.05 14.22
C SER A 202 9.14 -13.78 15.71
N ARG A 203 8.35 -12.77 16.05
CA ARG A 203 7.96 -12.54 17.44
C ARG A 203 7.13 -13.73 17.96
N PRO A 204 7.53 -14.39 19.07
CA PRO A 204 6.78 -15.52 19.60
C PRO A 204 5.33 -15.15 19.92
N ILE A 205 4.40 -16.00 19.49
CA ILE A 205 2.99 -15.90 19.88
C ILE A 205 2.84 -16.56 21.25
N LEU A 206 2.37 -15.79 22.23
CA LEU A 206 2.12 -16.27 23.59
C LEU A 206 0.72 -16.88 23.75
N SER A 207 -0.26 -16.31 23.05
CA SER A 207 -1.64 -16.78 23.02
C SER A 207 -2.29 -16.36 21.71
N GLU A 208 -3.02 -17.28 21.08
CA GLU A 208 -3.85 -16.98 19.90
C GLU A 208 -5.27 -16.53 20.30
N GLY A 209 -5.57 -16.45 21.60
CA GLY A 209 -6.89 -16.04 22.09
C GLY A 209 -8.03 -16.87 21.47
N ASN A 210 -9.04 -16.18 20.94
CA ASN A 210 -10.14 -16.73 20.13
C ASN A 210 -9.86 -16.70 18.60
N GLY A 211 -8.59 -16.55 18.20
CA GLY A 211 -8.17 -16.43 16.80
C GLY A 211 -8.06 -14.99 16.27
N PHE A 212 -8.48 -13.97 17.04
CA PHE A 212 -8.48 -12.56 16.62
C PHE A 212 -7.62 -11.65 17.50
N ASP A 213 -7.38 -12.04 18.75
CA ASP A 213 -6.64 -11.25 19.73
C ASP A 213 -5.27 -11.90 20.02
N ILE A 214 -4.44 -11.97 18.97
CA ILE A 214 -3.14 -12.63 19.08
C ILE A 214 -2.24 -11.79 19.98
N THR A 215 -1.78 -12.40 21.07
CA THR A 215 -0.82 -11.80 22.00
C THR A 215 0.57 -12.31 21.66
N TYR A 216 1.48 -11.38 21.40
CA TYR A 216 2.89 -11.65 21.10
C TYR A 216 3.75 -11.40 22.33
N GLU A 217 4.96 -11.97 22.33
CA GLU A 217 6.01 -11.54 23.23
C GLU A 217 6.19 -10.02 23.12
N ASN A 218 6.37 -9.33 24.25
CA ASN A 218 6.51 -7.89 24.29
C ASN A 218 7.61 -7.40 23.31
N TYR A 219 7.27 -6.42 22.47
CA TYR A 219 8.20 -5.91 21.45
C TYR A 219 9.46 -5.29 22.06
N LYS A 220 9.39 -4.74 23.29
CA LYS A 220 10.55 -4.17 23.98
C LYS A 220 11.55 -5.27 24.33
N ASP A 221 11.05 -6.40 24.82
CA ASP A 221 11.88 -7.55 25.16
C ASP A 221 12.44 -8.19 23.89
N PHE A 222 11.61 -8.39 22.87
CA PHE A 222 12.04 -9.01 21.61
C PHE A 222 13.09 -8.18 20.86
N TYR A 223 12.80 -6.90 20.59
CA TYR A 223 13.73 -6.01 19.88
C TYR A 223 14.88 -5.52 20.76
N GLY A 224 14.73 -5.60 22.08
CA GLY A 224 15.78 -5.32 23.06
C GLY A 224 16.82 -6.44 23.20
N ARG A 225 16.64 -7.57 22.51
CA ARG A 225 17.67 -8.61 22.43
C ARG A 225 18.86 -8.11 21.61
N SER A 226 20.09 -8.40 22.02
CA SER A 226 21.28 -8.12 21.21
C SER A 226 21.53 -6.64 20.90
N VAL A 227 21.17 -5.71 21.81
CA VAL A 227 21.36 -4.25 21.63
C VAL A 227 22.76 -3.89 21.14
N GLU A 228 23.80 -4.53 21.66
CA GLU A 228 25.20 -4.25 21.30
C GLU A 228 25.54 -4.59 19.84
N ARG A 229 24.76 -5.48 19.21
CA ARG A 229 24.96 -5.93 17.83
C ARG A 229 24.21 -5.07 16.82
N GLN A 230 23.03 -4.55 17.15
CA GLN A 230 22.06 -3.92 16.24
C GLN A 230 22.46 -2.52 15.71
N LYS A 231 23.60 -2.42 15.04
CA LYS A 231 24.10 -1.16 14.44
C LYS A 231 23.74 -1.07 12.95
N GLY A 232 23.54 0.14 12.45
CA GLY A 232 23.30 0.40 11.02
C GLY A 232 21.83 0.32 10.63
N PHE A 233 21.30 -0.88 10.34
CA PHE A 233 19.93 -1.03 9.81
C PHE A 233 19.13 -2.13 10.53
N ASP A 234 17.84 -1.92 10.74
CA ASP A 234 16.94 -2.93 11.31
C ASP A 234 15.55 -2.87 10.67
N ILE A 235 14.76 -3.94 10.86
CA ILE A 235 13.35 -3.98 10.47
C ILE A 235 12.52 -4.35 11.69
N VAL A 236 11.53 -3.52 11.99
CA VAL A 236 10.63 -3.70 13.11
C VAL A 236 9.17 -3.57 12.68
N HIS A 237 8.29 -4.21 13.44
CA HIS A 237 6.89 -4.35 13.09
C HIS A 237 6.02 -4.35 14.36
N PRO A 238 4.99 -3.48 14.45
CA PRO A 238 3.95 -3.58 15.46
C PRO A 238 3.03 -4.76 15.14
N ALA A 239 2.73 -5.60 16.13
CA ALA A 239 1.98 -6.84 15.96
C ALA A 239 0.70 -6.86 16.80
N GLY A 240 -0.34 -7.52 16.28
CA GLY A 240 -1.59 -7.75 17.02
C GLY A 240 -2.23 -6.44 17.51
N TRP A 241 -2.57 -6.40 18.79
CA TRP A 241 -3.24 -5.26 19.45
C TRP A 241 -2.36 -4.03 19.70
N GLU A 242 -1.06 -4.08 19.38
CA GLU A 242 -0.17 -2.92 19.52
C GLU A 242 -0.60 -1.73 18.66
N MET A 243 -1.35 -2.00 17.60
CA MET A 243 -1.93 -0.99 16.72
C MET A 243 -3.38 -0.63 17.09
N GLY A 244 -3.91 -1.21 18.16
CA GLY A 244 -5.33 -1.10 18.46
C GLY A 244 -6.19 -1.76 17.38
N ASN A 245 -7.42 -1.26 17.25
CA ASN A 245 -8.30 -1.72 16.20
C ASN A 245 -8.07 -0.94 14.91
N THR A 246 -7.25 -1.50 14.01
CA THR A 246 -7.01 -0.88 12.70
C THR A 246 -8.20 -1.00 11.73
N ILE A 247 -9.34 -1.58 12.15
CA ILE A 247 -10.62 -1.45 11.46
C ILE A 247 -11.20 -0.05 11.66
N GLY A 248 -11.01 0.58 12.85
CA GLY A 248 -11.52 1.90 13.25
C GLY A 248 -10.90 3.11 12.55
N PHE A 249 -11.00 4.30 13.13
CA PHE A 249 -10.37 5.50 12.56
C PHE A 249 -8.83 5.40 12.54
N ASN A 250 -8.22 5.94 11.48
CA ASN A 250 -6.76 6.07 11.39
C ASN A 250 -6.17 6.87 12.56
N ALA A 251 -6.88 7.89 13.05
CA ALA A 251 -6.40 8.78 14.12
C ALA A 251 -6.09 8.03 15.43
N GLU A 252 -6.95 7.10 15.83
CA GLU A 252 -6.75 6.31 17.05
C GLU A 252 -5.54 5.37 16.91
N THR A 253 -5.42 4.72 15.76
CA THR A 253 -4.27 3.85 15.45
C THR A 253 -2.98 4.67 15.34
N ALA A 254 -3.05 5.88 14.80
CA ALA A 254 -1.90 6.77 14.65
C ALA A 254 -1.30 7.18 15.99
N ASP A 255 -2.15 7.48 16.99
CA ASP A 255 -1.71 7.79 18.35
C ASP A 255 -1.00 6.59 18.99
N LEU A 256 -1.58 5.39 18.87
CA LEU A 256 -0.96 4.14 19.34
C LEU A 256 0.37 3.85 18.65
N MET A 257 0.46 4.11 17.34
CA MET A 257 1.69 3.93 16.58
C MET A 257 2.80 4.89 17.00
N SER A 258 2.46 6.15 17.26
CA SER A 258 3.39 7.13 17.79
C SER A 258 3.94 6.69 19.14
N ASP A 259 3.06 6.24 20.04
CA ASP A 259 3.44 5.72 21.33
C ASP A 259 4.32 4.46 21.21
N TRP A 260 3.97 3.54 20.31
CA TRP A 260 4.77 2.35 20.04
C TRP A 260 6.20 2.71 19.57
N ILE A 261 6.34 3.65 18.62
CA ILE A 261 7.64 4.11 18.12
C ILE A 261 8.47 4.78 19.22
N LYS A 262 7.85 5.62 20.06
CA LYS A 262 8.51 6.29 21.18
C LYS A 262 8.98 5.33 22.26
N ASN A 263 8.29 4.20 22.39
CA ASN A 263 8.54 3.18 23.40
C ASN A 263 9.40 2.01 22.91
N LEU A 264 9.87 2.02 21.65
CA LEU A 264 10.88 1.07 21.19
C LEU A 264 12.11 1.05 22.13
N PRO A 265 12.86 -0.06 22.20
CA PRO A 265 14.05 -0.17 23.04
C PRO A 265 15.04 1.00 22.84
N PRO A 266 15.83 1.39 23.86
CA PRO A 266 16.65 2.61 23.82
C PRO A 266 17.58 2.75 22.61
N ASN A 267 18.05 1.65 22.03
CA ASN A 267 18.90 1.66 20.84
C ASN A 267 18.17 2.11 19.56
N TYR A 268 16.85 2.19 19.59
CA TYR A 268 16.05 2.78 18.52
C TYR A 268 15.84 4.28 18.70
N ALA A 269 16.10 4.86 19.87
CA ALA A 269 15.74 6.25 20.18
C ALA A 269 16.37 7.27 19.20
N GLN A 270 17.59 7.00 18.73
CA GLN A 270 18.32 7.86 17.79
C GLN A 270 18.24 7.38 16.34
N LYS A 271 17.67 6.20 16.08
CA LYS A 271 17.53 5.69 14.72
C LYS A 271 16.59 6.58 13.92
N LYS A 272 17.02 6.90 12.71
CA LYS A 272 16.18 7.44 11.66
C LYS A 272 15.20 6.37 11.20
N LEU A 273 14.03 6.77 10.72
CA LEU A 273 12.91 5.91 10.44
C LEU A 273 12.56 5.96 8.95
N ILE A 274 12.34 4.80 8.36
CA ILE A 274 11.60 4.67 7.11
C ILE A 274 10.29 3.98 7.45
N LEU A 275 9.16 4.57 7.09
CA LEU A 275 7.84 4.04 7.43
C LEU A 275 7.26 3.35 6.19
N LEU A 276 7.07 2.03 6.24
CA LEU A 276 6.39 1.29 5.19
C LEU A 276 4.92 1.11 5.59
N GLY A 277 4.02 1.83 4.94
CA GLY A 277 2.59 1.71 5.14
C GLY A 277 1.96 0.79 4.08
N TYR A 278 1.37 -0.31 4.52
CA TYR A 278 0.63 -1.23 3.66
C TYR A 278 -0.87 -0.94 3.72
N SER A 279 -1.56 -0.83 2.59
CA SER A 279 -3.03 -0.66 2.56
C SER A 279 -3.46 0.56 3.40
N LYS A 280 -4.34 0.37 4.38
CA LYS A 280 -4.69 1.41 5.37
C LYS A 280 -3.51 1.93 6.19
N GLY A 281 -2.46 1.13 6.36
CA GLY A 281 -1.22 1.50 7.04
C GLY A 281 -0.56 2.73 6.42
N ALA A 282 -0.71 2.97 5.11
CA ALA A 282 -0.25 4.20 4.47
C ALA A 282 -1.02 5.44 4.98
N GLY A 283 -2.35 5.33 5.12
CA GLY A 283 -3.20 6.36 5.73
C GLY A 283 -2.83 6.64 7.18
N ILE A 284 -2.65 5.58 7.97
CA ILE A 284 -2.21 5.64 9.38
C ILE A 284 -0.86 6.36 9.50
N VAL A 285 0.11 6.06 8.63
CA VAL A 285 1.42 6.76 8.62
C VAL A 285 1.24 8.25 8.41
N MET A 286 0.47 8.67 7.40
CA MET A 286 0.24 10.09 7.12
C MET A 286 -0.49 10.78 8.28
N GLU A 287 -1.47 10.11 8.88
CA GLU A 287 -2.18 10.58 10.08
C GLU A 287 -1.21 10.77 11.26
N MET A 288 -0.35 9.78 11.52
CA MET A 288 0.64 9.83 12.59
C MET A 288 1.60 11.00 12.42
N LEU A 289 2.11 11.25 11.20
CA LEU A 289 2.99 12.39 10.95
C LEU A 289 2.27 13.73 11.11
N GLN A 290 0.98 13.80 10.80
CA GLN A 290 0.17 15.00 10.98
C GLN A 290 0.00 15.30 12.47
N ARG A 291 -0.36 14.29 13.26
CA ARG A 291 -0.69 14.41 14.69
C ARG A 291 0.53 14.48 15.60
N HIS A 292 1.64 13.87 15.18
CA HIS A 292 2.87 13.77 15.95
C HIS A 292 4.05 14.39 15.20
N PRO A 293 4.04 15.73 15.02
CA PRO A 293 5.09 16.43 14.29
C PRO A 293 6.49 16.23 14.87
N GLU A 294 6.61 15.93 16.17
CA GLU A 294 7.88 15.61 16.83
C GLU A 294 8.59 14.36 16.27
N LEU A 295 7.86 13.48 15.58
CA LEU A 295 8.44 12.30 14.93
C LEU A 295 9.02 12.62 13.55
N ARG A 296 8.62 13.72 12.89
CA ARG A 296 9.00 14.05 11.50
C ARG A 296 10.52 14.14 11.33
N SER A 297 11.22 14.74 12.30
CA SER A 297 12.69 14.86 12.26
C SER A 297 13.43 13.53 12.32
N ARG A 298 12.75 12.45 12.70
CA ARG A 298 13.29 11.10 12.68
C ARG A 298 13.01 10.39 11.36
N VAL A 299 12.03 10.83 10.56
CA VAL A 299 11.55 10.10 9.37
C VAL A 299 12.30 10.54 8.10
N LEU A 300 13.08 9.63 7.53
CA LEU A 300 13.76 9.83 6.24
C LEU A 300 12.78 9.76 5.07
N GLY A 301 11.73 8.95 5.20
CA GLY A 301 10.72 8.84 4.17
C GLY A 301 9.68 7.79 4.45
N VAL A 302 8.71 7.73 3.55
CA VAL A 302 7.57 6.82 3.60
C VAL A 302 7.57 5.96 2.33
N VAL A 303 7.30 4.67 2.50
CA VAL A 303 7.01 3.75 1.40
C VAL A 303 5.56 3.31 1.53
N SER A 304 4.73 3.58 0.52
CA SER A 304 3.36 3.08 0.43
C SER A 304 3.32 1.85 -0.46
N TYR A 305 2.69 0.77 0.00
CA TYR A 305 2.31 -0.36 -0.85
C TYR A 305 0.80 -0.54 -0.85
N ALA A 306 0.20 -0.48 -2.04
CA ALA A 306 -1.25 -0.61 -2.23
C ALA A 306 -2.04 0.29 -1.25
N GLY A 307 -1.50 1.48 -0.96
CA GLY A 307 -2.00 2.35 0.10
C GLY A 307 -3.37 2.94 -0.23
N VAL A 308 -4.28 3.03 0.73
CA VAL A 308 -5.62 3.61 0.54
C VAL A 308 -5.58 5.13 0.79
N ILE A 309 -4.69 5.82 0.07
CA ILE A 309 -4.32 7.22 0.36
C ILE A 309 -5.45 8.18 0.03
N GLN A 310 -6.17 7.94 -1.07
CA GLN A 310 -7.31 8.75 -1.49
C GLN A 310 -8.66 8.08 -1.18
N GLY A 311 -8.67 7.02 -0.38
CA GLY A 311 -9.86 6.23 -0.09
C GLY A 311 -10.06 5.07 -1.05
N THR A 312 -11.22 4.41 -0.97
CA THR A 312 -11.59 3.30 -1.86
C THR A 312 -13.09 3.32 -2.13
N HIS A 313 -13.48 2.99 -3.36
CA HIS A 313 -14.89 2.87 -3.71
C HIS A 313 -15.62 1.82 -2.85
N ILE A 314 -14.95 0.75 -2.41
CA ILE A 314 -15.55 -0.22 -1.46
C ILE A 314 -16.08 0.50 -0.23
N ALA A 315 -15.29 1.41 0.34
CA ALA A 315 -15.66 2.12 1.54
C ALA A 315 -16.84 3.08 1.28
N ARG A 316 -16.84 3.79 0.14
CA ARG A 316 -18.02 4.58 -0.28
C ARG A 316 -19.30 3.72 -0.33
N PHE A 317 -19.22 2.53 -0.91
CA PHE A 317 -20.39 1.66 -1.03
C PHE A 317 -20.81 1.05 0.30
N GLY A 318 -19.85 0.56 1.08
CA GLY A 318 -20.10 0.09 2.44
C GLY A 318 -20.77 1.17 3.28
N ARG A 319 -20.34 2.43 3.14
CA ARG A 319 -20.96 3.59 3.78
C ARG A 319 -22.42 3.77 3.36
N LYS A 320 -22.71 3.75 2.05
CA LYS A 320 -24.08 3.87 1.55
C LYS A 320 -24.98 2.73 2.03
N GLU A 321 -24.46 1.52 2.10
CA GLU A 321 -25.19 0.36 2.64
C GLU A 321 -25.46 0.54 4.13
N ILE A 322 -24.45 0.92 4.91
CA ILE A 322 -24.60 1.27 6.33
C ILE A 322 -25.67 2.36 6.52
N GLU A 323 -25.59 3.45 5.77
CA GLU A 323 -26.53 4.59 5.84
C GLU A 323 -27.95 4.14 5.46
N ALA A 324 -28.11 3.33 4.43
CA ALA A 324 -29.41 2.78 4.03
C ALA A 324 -30.02 1.89 5.12
N VAL A 325 -29.19 1.12 5.82
CA VAL A 325 -29.64 0.25 6.91
C VAL A 325 -29.95 1.05 8.16
N LEU A 326 -29.09 1.99 8.56
CA LEU A 326 -29.31 2.83 9.73
C LEU A 326 -30.53 3.75 9.52
N GLY A 327 -30.72 4.28 8.31
CA GLY A 327 -31.67 5.36 8.05
C GLY A 327 -31.30 6.57 8.90
N ASN A 328 -32.25 7.11 9.67
CA ASN A 328 -32.03 8.26 10.56
C ASN A 328 -31.55 7.86 11.97
N ARG A 329 -31.22 6.59 12.21
CA ARG A 329 -30.82 6.10 13.54
C ARG A 329 -29.33 6.26 13.74
N SER A 330 -28.93 6.56 14.97
CA SER A 330 -27.55 6.37 15.41
C SER A 330 -27.18 4.88 15.46
N ILE A 331 -25.88 4.59 15.41
CA ILE A 331 -25.34 3.24 15.58
C ILE A 331 -25.75 2.70 16.95
N GLU A 332 -25.70 3.52 18.00
CA GLU A 332 -26.10 3.19 19.36
C GLU A 332 -27.58 2.81 19.46
N GLU A 333 -28.47 3.57 18.81
CA GLU A 333 -29.90 3.24 18.74
C GLU A 333 -30.15 1.93 17.99
N PHE A 334 -29.41 1.70 16.90
CA PHE A 334 -29.46 0.45 16.16
C PHE A 334 -29.02 -0.73 17.05
N ILE A 335 -27.84 -0.66 17.67
CA ILE A 335 -27.32 -1.70 18.57
C ILE A 335 -28.28 -1.98 19.72
N LYS A 336 -28.81 -0.93 20.36
CA LYS A 336 -29.77 -1.07 21.47
C LYS A 336 -31.03 -1.83 21.02
N LYS A 337 -31.54 -1.54 19.82
CA LYS A 337 -32.72 -2.20 19.26
C LYS A 337 -32.43 -3.67 18.90
N VAL A 338 -31.24 -3.94 18.37
CA VAL A 338 -30.79 -5.30 18.03
C VAL A 338 -30.62 -6.15 19.29
N ARG A 339 -29.93 -5.64 20.33
CA ARG A 339 -29.78 -6.33 21.62
C ARG A 339 -31.11 -6.69 22.26
N ALA A 340 -32.10 -5.80 22.18
CA ALA A 340 -33.42 -6.01 22.75
C ALA A 340 -34.18 -7.21 22.11
N ARG A 341 -33.71 -7.74 20.99
CA ARG A 341 -34.34 -8.83 20.23
C ARG A 341 -33.64 -10.20 20.36
N GLY A 342 -32.50 -10.25 21.06
CA GLY A 342 -31.72 -11.49 21.28
C GLY A 342 -30.84 -11.92 20.10
N ALA A 343 -29.87 -12.81 20.36
CA ALA A 343 -28.79 -13.17 19.43
C ALA A 343 -29.26 -13.81 18.10
N GLY A 344 -30.32 -14.61 18.11
CA GLY A 344 -30.85 -15.25 16.89
C GLY A 344 -31.46 -14.26 15.89
N GLN A 345 -32.22 -13.27 16.39
CA GLN A 345 -32.81 -12.22 15.56
C GLN A 345 -31.79 -11.13 15.20
N THR A 346 -30.73 -11.00 15.99
CA THR A 346 -29.62 -10.07 15.78
C THR A 346 -28.89 -10.32 14.47
N ILE A 347 -28.55 -11.58 14.17
CA ILE A 347 -27.86 -11.92 12.92
C ILE A 347 -28.72 -11.53 11.72
N GLN A 348 -30.05 -11.69 11.83
CA GLN A 348 -30.99 -11.23 10.80
C GLN A 348 -31.13 -9.70 10.74
N ASP A 349 -31.03 -8.98 11.86
CA ASP A 349 -31.08 -7.52 11.90
C ASP A 349 -29.76 -6.85 11.45
N LEU A 350 -28.63 -7.58 11.56
CA LEU A 350 -27.34 -7.23 10.97
C LEU A 350 -27.22 -7.68 9.52
N ALA A 351 -28.03 -8.65 9.08
CA ALA A 351 -28.05 -9.14 7.70
C ALA A 351 -28.21 -8.00 6.67
N PRO A 352 -28.91 -6.88 6.91
CA PRO A 352 -28.90 -5.73 6.02
C PRO A 352 -27.55 -5.00 5.89
N PHE A 353 -26.75 -4.88 6.96
CA PHE A 353 -25.36 -4.37 6.89
C PHE A 353 -24.44 -5.27 6.09
N LEU A 354 -24.88 -6.51 6.00
CA LEU A 354 -24.23 -7.63 5.38
C LEU A 354 -25.02 -8.08 4.14
N ALA A 355 -25.98 -7.31 3.61
CA ALA A 355 -27.06 -7.83 2.75
C ALA A 355 -26.61 -8.32 1.38
N SER A 356 -25.40 -7.95 0.97
CA SER A 356 -24.75 -8.55 -0.20
C SER A 356 -24.20 -9.96 0.07
N MET A 357 -24.19 -10.38 1.32
CA MET A 357 -23.75 -11.66 1.83
C MET A 357 -24.94 -12.33 2.54
N ASP A 358 -25.65 -13.20 1.84
CA ASP A 358 -26.63 -14.08 2.47
C ASP A 358 -25.91 -14.89 3.55
N PHE A 359 -26.27 -14.71 4.83
CA PHE A 359 -25.71 -15.44 5.98
C PHE A 359 -26.58 -16.60 6.45
N SER A 360 -27.68 -16.89 5.75
CA SER A 360 -28.52 -18.05 6.06
C SER A 360 -27.74 -19.37 5.98
N PHE A 361 -26.63 -19.39 5.23
CA PHE A 361 -25.73 -20.54 5.15
C PHE A 361 -25.13 -20.95 6.50
N LEU A 362 -24.93 -20.02 7.46
CA LEU A 362 -24.40 -20.37 8.80
C LEU A 362 -25.32 -21.33 9.57
N GLN A 363 -26.60 -21.43 9.18
CA GLN A 363 -27.57 -22.36 9.74
C GLN A 363 -27.60 -23.71 9.01
N LEU A 364 -26.85 -23.87 7.92
CA LEU A 364 -26.78 -25.14 7.19
C LEU A 364 -26.00 -26.17 8.03
N PRO A 365 -26.52 -27.41 8.15
CA PRO A 365 -25.85 -28.49 8.89
C PRO A 365 -24.39 -28.72 8.45
N GLU A 366 -24.10 -28.49 7.17
CA GLU A 366 -22.78 -28.63 6.55
C GLU A 366 -21.81 -27.54 7.03
N ILE A 367 -22.29 -26.32 7.27
CA ILE A 367 -21.48 -25.20 7.76
C ILE A 367 -21.20 -25.36 9.25
N LYS A 368 -22.18 -25.87 10.01
CA LYS A 368 -21.95 -26.28 11.39
C LYS A 368 -20.87 -27.36 11.49
N ARG A 369 -20.90 -28.35 10.59
CA ARG A 369 -19.87 -29.40 10.49
C ARG A 369 -18.51 -28.84 10.07
N ILE A 370 -18.47 -27.81 9.23
CA ILE A 370 -17.23 -27.09 8.89
C ILE A 370 -16.70 -26.37 10.13
N LEU A 371 -17.52 -25.59 10.83
CA LEU A 371 -17.11 -24.89 12.06
C LEU A 371 -16.57 -25.88 13.12
N GLU A 372 -17.19 -27.05 13.25
CA GLU A 372 -16.71 -28.17 14.08
C GLU A 372 -15.34 -28.73 13.60
N ILE A 373 -15.12 -28.86 12.29
CA ILE A 373 -13.82 -29.27 11.71
C ILE A 373 -12.72 -28.23 11.98
N TYR A 374 -13.08 -26.94 12.01
CA TYR A 374 -12.16 -25.84 12.33
C TYR A 374 -11.98 -25.65 13.85
N GLY A 375 -12.65 -26.44 14.69
CA GLY A 375 -12.59 -26.30 16.15
C GLY A 375 -13.19 -24.99 16.66
N ILE A 376 -14.00 -24.31 15.85
CA ILE A 376 -14.70 -23.09 16.24
C ILE A 376 -15.91 -23.52 17.04
N GLU A 377 -15.82 -23.41 18.37
CA GLU A 377 -16.94 -23.75 19.22
C GLU A 377 -18.06 -22.72 19.04
N THR A 378 -19.32 -23.14 19.17
CA THR A 378 -20.47 -22.23 19.03
C THR A 378 -20.40 -21.08 20.04
N LYS A 379 -19.77 -21.29 21.20
CA LYS A 379 -19.47 -20.26 22.20
C LYS A 379 -18.52 -19.16 21.68
N ASP A 380 -17.62 -19.48 20.75
CA ASP A 380 -16.69 -18.52 20.16
C ASP A 380 -17.45 -17.61 19.19
N LEU A 381 -18.40 -18.18 18.43
CA LEU A 381 -19.34 -17.42 17.60
C LEU A 381 -20.32 -16.58 18.42
N GLU A 382 -20.77 -17.07 19.59
CA GLU A 382 -21.57 -16.30 20.53
C GLU A 382 -20.75 -15.16 21.14
N SER A 383 -19.48 -15.40 21.50
CA SER A 383 -18.56 -14.35 21.96
C SER A 383 -18.29 -13.31 20.86
N GLN A 384 -18.20 -13.72 19.59
CA GLN A 384 -18.08 -12.81 18.46
C GLN A 384 -19.37 -12.00 18.26
N ALA A 385 -20.52 -12.68 18.28
CA ALA A 385 -21.82 -12.04 18.21
C ALA A 385 -21.97 -11.03 19.36
N ASP A 386 -21.52 -11.36 20.58
CA ASP A 386 -21.51 -10.46 21.74
C ASP A 386 -20.53 -9.30 21.62
N ARG A 387 -19.41 -9.45 20.88
CA ARG A 387 -18.48 -8.35 20.56
C ARG A 387 -19.07 -7.40 19.51
N ILE A 388 -19.67 -7.95 18.46
CA ILE A 388 -20.39 -7.21 17.42
C ILE A 388 -21.61 -6.50 18.04
N LEU A 389 -22.41 -7.22 18.83
CA LEU A 389 -23.53 -6.70 19.63
C LEU A 389 -23.06 -5.74 20.72
N GLY A 390 -21.84 -5.92 21.22
CA GLY A 390 -21.09 -5.02 22.07
C GLY A 390 -21.04 -3.60 21.49
N GLY A 391 -21.28 -3.46 20.18
CA GLY A 391 -21.48 -2.21 19.48
C GLY A 391 -20.18 -1.53 19.07
N ARG A 392 -19.12 -1.86 19.80
CA ARG A 392 -17.76 -1.39 19.58
C ARG A 392 -17.27 -1.77 18.18
N GLU A 393 -17.37 -3.03 17.78
CA GLU A 393 -16.86 -3.48 16.47
C GLU A 393 -17.69 -2.96 15.30
N VAL A 394 -19.01 -2.86 15.45
CA VAL A 394 -19.88 -2.25 14.42
C VAL A 394 -19.53 -0.78 14.25
N LYS A 395 -19.39 -0.05 15.35
CA LYS A 395 -18.96 1.35 15.33
C LYS A 395 -17.58 1.49 14.68
N GLU A 396 -16.59 0.72 15.12
CA GLU A 396 -15.23 0.74 14.57
C GLU A 396 -15.22 0.37 13.07
N PHE A 397 -16.06 -0.58 12.63
CA PHE A 397 -16.24 -0.91 11.22
C PHE A 397 -16.82 0.27 10.42
N VAL A 398 -17.88 0.90 10.91
CA VAL A 398 -18.47 2.08 10.27
C VAL A 398 -17.47 3.22 10.23
N ASP A 399 -16.77 3.47 11.33
CA ASP A 399 -15.73 4.50 11.45
C ASP A 399 -14.62 4.28 10.42
N GLY A 400 -14.14 3.05 10.26
CA GLY A 400 -13.19 2.67 9.23
C GLY A 400 -13.68 2.90 7.81
N ILE A 401 -14.93 2.55 7.53
CA ILE A 401 -15.57 2.76 6.23
C ILE A 401 -15.72 4.25 5.92
N VAL A 402 -16.11 5.06 6.91
CA VAL A 402 -16.20 6.50 6.75
C VAL A 402 -14.82 7.09 6.51
N ASP A 403 -13.82 6.68 7.28
CA ASP A 403 -12.45 7.16 7.16
C ASP A 403 -11.84 6.81 5.79
N LEU A 404 -12.10 5.61 5.27
CA LEU A 404 -11.59 5.15 3.98
C LEU A 404 -12.45 5.59 2.78
N SER A 405 -13.57 6.30 2.99
CA SER A 405 -14.36 6.81 1.88
C SER A 405 -13.59 7.90 1.11
N PRO A 406 -13.71 7.96 -0.23
CA PRO A 406 -12.89 8.87 -1.02
C PRO A 406 -13.10 10.36 -0.71
N ASP A 407 -14.32 10.77 -0.35
CA ASP A 407 -14.60 12.15 0.06
C ASP A 407 -13.88 12.49 1.38
N THR A 408 -13.95 11.61 2.38
CA THR A 408 -13.26 11.81 3.66
C THR A 408 -11.75 11.85 3.51
N ARG A 409 -11.14 10.91 2.76
CA ARG A 409 -9.69 10.93 2.52
C ARG A 409 -9.25 12.12 1.68
N THR A 410 -10.02 12.53 0.68
CA THR A 410 -9.73 13.74 -0.10
C THR A 410 -9.79 14.99 0.76
N ALA A 411 -10.81 15.12 1.62
CA ALA A 411 -10.91 16.20 2.59
C ALA A 411 -9.68 16.25 3.50
N TRP A 412 -9.28 15.10 4.04
CA TRP A 412 -8.07 14.97 4.85
C TRP A 412 -6.82 15.42 4.09
N ASN A 413 -6.66 14.97 2.84
CA ASN A 413 -5.51 15.31 2.01
C ASN A 413 -5.42 16.81 1.74
N ILE A 414 -6.53 17.48 1.41
CA ILE A 414 -6.56 18.95 1.21
C ILE A 414 -6.22 19.68 2.51
N ARG A 415 -6.70 19.19 3.65
CA ARG A 415 -6.44 19.78 4.96
C ARG A 415 -4.99 19.70 5.40
N PHE A 416 -4.30 18.62 5.07
CA PHE A 416 -3.06 18.30 5.76
C PHE A 416 -1.86 18.03 4.86
N LEU A 417 -2.00 17.93 3.54
CA LEU A 417 -0.83 17.78 2.66
C LEU A 417 -0.23 19.12 2.22
N ASP A 418 -0.84 20.24 2.60
CA ASP A 418 -0.36 21.60 2.32
C ASP A 418 0.55 22.19 3.42
N ASN A 419 0.83 21.41 4.49
CA ASN A 419 1.35 21.90 5.77
C ASN A 419 2.72 21.34 6.21
N GLY A 420 3.56 20.91 5.28
CA GLY A 420 4.89 20.38 5.63
C GLY A 420 4.80 19.10 6.46
N LEU A 421 3.88 18.20 6.07
CA LEU A 421 3.69 16.89 6.69
C LEU A 421 5.00 16.09 6.79
N MET A 422 5.88 16.31 5.83
CA MET A 422 7.20 15.70 5.72
C MET A 422 8.27 16.79 5.87
N ASP A 423 9.37 16.45 6.54
CA ASP A 423 10.49 17.38 6.64
C ASP A 423 11.16 17.58 5.26
N PRO A 424 11.76 18.76 5.01
CA PRO A 424 12.51 19.00 3.79
C PRO A 424 13.60 17.94 3.56
N GLY A 425 13.56 17.30 2.39
CA GLY A 425 14.50 16.24 2.05
C GLY A 425 14.03 14.83 2.40
N SER A 426 12.88 14.67 3.06
CA SER A 426 12.24 13.36 3.16
C SER A 426 11.65 12.91 1.82
N PHE A 427 11.55 11.59 1.63
CA PHE A 427 11.00 11.01 0.41
C PHE A 427 9.65 10.34 0.63
N PHE A 428 8.90 10.18 -0.46
CA PHE A 428 7.73 9.33 -0.52
C PHE A 428 7.83 8.41 -1.73
N PHE A 429 7.91 7.10 -1.50
CA PHE A 429 7.89 6.10 -2.55
C PHE A 429 6.53 5.41 -2.58
N ASN A 430 5.91 5.39 -3.76
CA ASN A 430 4.66 4.70 -3.96
C ASN A 430 4.86 3.41 -4.78
N LEU A 431 4.32 2.30 -4.29
CA LEU A 431 4.22 1.02 -4.98
C LEU A 431 2.74 0.64 -5.10
N THR A 432 2.28 0.43 -6.32
CA THR A 432 0.89 0.06 -6.59
C THR A 432 0.83 -1.42 -6.96
N ALA A 433 -0.08 -2.16 -6.31
CA ALA A 433 -0.38 -3.54 -6.69
C ALA A 433 -1.39 -3.54 -7.83
N VAL A 434 -1.17 -4.40 -8.83
CA VAL A 434 -2.03 -4.61 -9.98
C VAL A 434 -2.44 -6.07 -10.00
N ALA A 435 -3.69 -6.34 -9.62
CA ALA A 435 -4.23 -7.68 -9.69
C ALA A 435 -4.45 -8.07 -11.15
N ASP A 436 -3.81 -9.15 -11.58
CA ASP A 436 -4.18 -9.82 -12.82
C ASP A 436 -5.36 -10.75 -12.54
N VAL A 437 -6.56 -10.40 -13.05
CA VAL A 437 -7.77 -11.20 -12.84
C VAL A 437 -7.62 -12.62 -13.41
N SER A 438 -6.76 -12.81 -14.44
CA SER A 438 -6.46 -14.15 -14.94
C SER A 438 -5.69 -15.01 -13.95
N ASN A 439 -4.96 -14.44 -12.99
CA ASN A 439 -4.38 -15.21 -11.88
C ASN A 439 -5.45 -15.78 -10.95
N TRP A 440 -6.68 -15.23 -10.97
CA TRP A 440 -7.83 -15.76 -10.23
C TRP A 440 -8.60 -16.81 -11.05
N ALA A 441 -8.49 -16.74 -12.39
CA ALA A 441 -9.26 -17.56 -13.33
C ALA A 441 -8.48 -18.69 -14.02
N THR A 442 -7.15 -18.65 -14.03
CA THR A 442 -6.32 -19.73 -14.60
C THR A 442 -6.56 -20.99 -13.78
N ARG A 443 -6.77 -22.14 -14.42
CA ARG A 443 -6.52 -23.44 -13.79
C ARG A 443 -5.00 -23.56 -13.68
N LEU A 444 -4.45 -23.74 -12.48
CA LEU A 444 -3.05 -24.18 -12.35
C LEU A 444 -2.92 -25.44 -13.20
N ALA A 445 -2.15 -25.33 -14.28
CA ALA A 445 -1.94 -26.43 -15.19
C ALA A 445 -1.22 -27.54 -14.42
N SER A 446 -1.87 -28.68 -14.40
CA SER A 446 -1.40 -29.95 -13.88
C SER A 446 -0.06 -30.32 -14.49
N ASP A 447 1.00 -30.33 -13.68
CA ASP A 447 2.11 -31.22 -13.95
C ASP A 447 1.98 -32.49 -13.10
N ASN A 448 2.21 -33.60 -13.78
CA ASN A 448 1.64 -34.90 -13.46
C ASN A 448 2.25 -35.55 -12.20
N VAL A 449 1.41 -36.38 -11.57
CA VAL A 449 1.69 -37.29 -10.44
C VAL A 449 1.56 -36.65 -9.05
N ARG A 450 0.33 -36.69 -8.54
CA ARG A 450 -0.09 -36.47 -7.14
C ARG A 450 0.00 -35.04 -6.62
N ARG A 451 -1.03 -34.22 -6.91
CA ARG A 451 -1.62 -33.24 -5.98
C ARG A 451 -2.95 -32.73 -6.52
N ARG A 452 -3.86 -32.40 -5.61
CA ARG A 452 -5.27 -32.12 -5.89
C ARG A 452 -5.38 -30.73 -6.52
N ASN A 453 -6.01 -30.66 -7.68
CA ASN A 453 -6.39 -29.43 -8.39
C ASN A 453 -7.22 -28.51 -7.49
N PHE A 454 -6.68 -27.41 -6.98
CA PHE A 454 -7.48 -26.45 -6.22
C PHE A 454 -6.96 -25.01 -6.35
N ASN A 455 -7.36 -24.33 -7.43
CA ASN A 455 -7.44 -22.86 -7.39
C ASN A 455 -8.75 -22.46 -6.70
N LEU A 456 -8.69 -22.26 -5.39
CA LEU A 456 -9.87 -22.08 -4.51
C LEU A 456 -10.38 -20.64 -4.42
N LEU A 457 -9.86 -19.76 -5.26
CA LEU A 457 -10.41 -18.42 -5.44
C LEU A 457 -11.59 -18.41 -6.44
N THR A 458 -11.77 -19.50 -7.19
CA THR A 458 -12.98 -19.75 -7.99
C THR A 458 -13.81 -20.82 -7.28
N PRO A 459 -15.14 -20.64 -7.10
CA PRO A 459 -15.99 -21.71 -6.60
C PRO A 459 -15.80 -22.95 -7.48
N ALA A 460 -15.28 -24.04 -6.91
CA ALA A 460 -15.25 -25.31 -7.61
C ALA A 460 -16.69 -25.79 -7.75
N PHE A 461 -17.08 -26.18 -8.96
CA PHE A 461 -18.36 -26.83 -9.18
C PHE A 461 -18.14 -28.34 -9.28
N LYS A 462 -18.99 -29.10 -8.60
CA LYS A 462 -19.09 -30.54 -8.78
C LYS A 462 -19.60 -30.83 -10.20
N ALA A 463 -19.48 -32.09 -10.62
CA ALA A 463 -19.99 -32.53 -11.92
C ALA A 463 -21.51 -32.34 -12.09
N ASP A 464 -22.25 -32.02 -11.02
CA ASP A 464 -23.67 -31.66 -11.03
C ASP A 464 -23.94 -30.15 -10.97
N ASP A 465 -22.94 -29.32 -11.33
CA ASP A 465 -22.99 -27.85 -11.31
C ASP A 465 -23.32 -27.22 -9.94
N LYS A 466 -23.19 -27.98 -8.85
CA LYS A 466 -23.29 -27.45 -7.48
C LYS A 466 -21.93 -27.03 -6.96
N ILE A 467 -21.91 -25.96 -6.17
CA ILE A 467 -20.69 -25.47 -5.51
C ILE A 467 -20.11 -26.56 -4.58
N ASP A 468 -18.81 -26.80 -4.67
CA ASP A 468 -18.04 -27.74 -3.88
C ASP A 468 -17.59 -27.13 -2.56
N TRP A 469 -18.57 -26.98 -1.66
CA TRP A 469 -18.45 -26.32 -0.36
C TRP A 469 -17.28 -26.77 0.54
N PRO A 470 -16.84 -28.05 0.58
CA PRO A 470 -15.71 -28.47 1.40
C PRO A 470 -14.36 -27.83 1.04
N ASN A 471 -14.23 -27.31 -0.19
CA ASN A 471 -13.03 -26.67 -0.69
C ASN A 471 -13.14 -25.13 -0.70
N PHE A 472 -14.29 -24.60 -0.28
CA PHE A 472 -14.64 -23.20 -0.34
C PHE A 472 -14.20 -22.44 0.92
N SER A 473 -13.33 -21.44 0.79
CA SER A 473 -12.97 -20.53 1.89
C SER A 473 -13.93 -19.34 1.93
N LEU A 474 -14.43 -19.00 3.12
CA LEU A 474 -15.23 -17.79 3.35
C LEU A 474 -14.45 -16.51 3.01
N ASP A 475 -13.13 -16.51 3.27
CA ASP A 475 -12.25 -15.42 2.85
C ASP A 475 -12.19 -15.33 1.34
N ALA A 476 -12.03 -16.46 0.64
CA ALA A 476 -12.01 -16.48 -0.82
C ALA A 476 -13.31 -15.95 -1.42
N TRP A 477 -14.46 -16.23 -0.80
CA TRP A 477 -15.76 -15.71 -1.23
C TRP A 477 -15.96 -14.23 -0.93
N PHE A 478 -15.63 -13.77 0.28
CA PHE A 478 -15.66 -12.35 0.62
C PHE A 478 -14.73 -11.57 -0.32
N LEU A 479 -13.51 -12.09 -0.56
CA LEU A 479 -12.56 -11.55 -1.50
C LEU A 479 -13.11 -11.55 -2.92
N TYR A 480 -13.72 -12.64 -3.38
CA TYR A 480 -14.29 -12.74 -4.71
C TYR A 480 -15.45 -11.77 -4.91
N ILE A 481 -16.38 -11.66 -3.95
CA ILE A 481 -17.52 -10.73 -4.04
C ILE A 481 -17.08 -9.27 -3.94
N SER A 482 -16.23 -8.93 -2.95
CA SER A 482 -15.72 -7.57 -2.80
C SER A 482 -14.87 -7.16 -4.01
N SER A 483 -14.06 -8.08 -4.54
CA SER A 483 -13.28 -7.86 -5.77
C SER A 483 -14.15 -7.74 -7.01
N LEU A 484 -15.18 -8.57 -7.17
CA LEU A 484 -16.08 -8.50 -8.34
C LEU A 484 -16.93 -7.23 -8.32
N LYS A 485 -17.49 -6.87 -7.16
CA LYS A 485 -18.28 -5.65 -7.03
C LYS A 485 -17.40 -4.42 -7.19
N GLY A 486 -16.22 -4.40 -6.58
CA GLY A 486 -15.21 -3.36 -6.80
C GLY A 486 -14.80 -3.26 -8.27
N PHE A 487 -14.45 -4.38 -8.91
CA PHE A 487 -14.07 -4.43 -10.32
C PHE A 487 -15.17 -3.94 -11.26
N ARG A 488 -16.45 -4.29 -11.01
CA ARG A 488 -17.59 -3.79 -11.81
C ARG A 488 -17.77 -2.28 -11.72
N LEU A 489 -17.35 -1.68 -10.61
CA LEU A 489 -17.62 -0.28 -10.29
C LEU A 489 -16.40 0.62 -10.50
N ALA A 490 -15.20 0.03 -10.56
CA ALA A 490 -13.97 0.75 -10.87
C ALA A 490 -14.04 1.34 -12.29
N PRO A 491 -13.68 2.63 -12.46
CA PRO A 491 -13.51 3.22 -13.78
C PRO A 491 -12.58 2.36 -14.65
N GLY A 492 -13.09 1.88 -15.79
CA GLY A 492 -12.32 0.97 -16.66
C GLY A 492 -11.87 -0.34 -16.00
N GLY A 493 -12.55 -0.85 -14.96
CA GLY A 493 -12.16 -2.10 -14.29
C GLY A 493 -10.77 -2.07 -13.64
N LEU A 494 -10.23 -0.87 -13.35
CA LEU A 494 -8.89 -0.67 -12.78
C LEU A 494 -8.88 -0.90 -11.26
N TYR A 495 -9.03 -2.17 -10.90
CA TYR A 495 -9.24 -2.59 -9.54
C TYR A 495 -8.20 -3.64 -9.09
N ASP A 496 -7.55 -3.41 -7.96
CA ASP A 496 -6.98 -4.48 -7.13
C ASP A 496 -7.98 -4.77 -6.01
N ALA A 497 -8.09 -6.02 -5.56
CA ALA A 497 -9.16 -6.62 -4.75
C ALA A 497 -9.88 -5.73 -3.70
N GLN A 498 -9.22 -4.69 -3.17
CA GLN A 498 -9.80 -3.71 -2.24
C GLN A 498 -9.49 -2.22 -2.52
N VAL A 499 -8.66 -1.91 -3.53
CA VAL A 499 -8.18 -0.54 -3.78
C VAL A 499 -8.14 -0.25 -5.27
N ASP A 500 -8.79 0.85 -5.66
CA ASP A 500 -8.74 1.36 -7.02
C ASP A 500 -7.34 1.91 -7.30
N LEU A 501 -6.78 1.61 -8.47
CA LEU A 501 -5.41 2.02 -8.80
C LEU A 501 -5.23 3.54 -8.68
N GLU A 502 -6.23 4.30 -9.12
CA GLU A 502 -6.32 5.77 -9.05
C GLU A 502 -6.33 6.34 -7.63
N HIS A 503 -6.69 5.54 -6.63
CA HIS A 503 -6.68 5.97 -5.23
C HIS A 503 -5.40 5.63 -4.46
N THR A 504 -4.48 4.90 -5.10
CA THR A 504 -3.25 4.46 -4.43
C THR A 504 -2.21 5.57 -4.31
N LYS A 505 -2.27 6.58 -5.18
CA LYS A 505 -1.26 7.64 -5.27
C LYS A 505 -1.54 8.79 -4.31
N THR A 506 -0.49 9.43 -3.82
CA THR A 506 -0.63 10.71 -3.13
C THR A 506 -0.98 11.82 -4.11
N PRO A 507 -1.69 12.88 -3.67
CA PRO A 507 -1.91 14.06 -4.48
C PRO A 507 -0.62 14.67 -5.05
N TRP A 508 0.53 14.49 -4.41
CA TRP A 508 1.83 15.01 -4.88
C TRP A 508 2.24 14.50 -6.27
N ILE A 509 1.82 13.29 -6.64
CA ILE A 509 2.18 12.66 -7.91
C ILE A 509 0.96 12.35 -8.80
N ASP A 510 -0.25 12.63 -8.30
CA ASP A 510 -1.50 12.36 -8.98
C ASP A 510 -2.01 13.59 -9.73
N ARG A 511 -2.12 13.47 -11.07
CA ARG A 511 -2.53 14.57 -11.95
C ARG A 511 -3.97 14.42 -12.45
N ASN A 512 -4.71 13.45 -11.92
CA ASN A 512 -6.12 13.27 -12.25
C ASN A 512 -6.98 14.33 -11.56
N ALA A 513 -8.10 14.70 -12.19
CA ALA A 513 -9.08 15.60 -11.59
C ALA A 513 -9.90 14.87 -10.50
N LEU A 514 -10.53 15.62 -9.60
CA LEU A 514 -11.39 15.00 -8.57
C LEU A 514 -12.54 14.20 -9.16
N THR A 515 -13.07 14.59 -10.32
CA THR A 515 -14.14 13.86 -11.02
C THR A 515 -13.76 12.44 -11.45
N THR A 516 -12.46 12.10 -11.46
CA THR A 516 -12.04 10.72 -11.72
C THR A 516 -12.41 9.81 -10.57
N SER A 517 -12.33 10.28 -9.31
CA SER A 517 -12.63 9.46 -8.12
C SER A 517 -13.92 9.81 -7.40
N LEU A 518 -14.38 11.06 -7.47
CA LEU A 518 -15.48 11.59 -6.65
C LEU A 518 -16.72 11.84 -7.49
N THR A 519 -17.89 11.65 -6.86
CA THR A 519 -19.16 12.07 -7.49
C THR A 519 -19.33 13.59 -7.45
N ALA A 520 -20.25 14.11 -8.26
CA ALA A 520 -20.54 15.54 -8.27
C ALA A 520 -21.00 16.04 -6.89
N GLU A 521 -21.80 15.24 -6.18
CA GLU A 521 -22.29 15.53 -4.83
C GLU A 521 -21.16 15.55 -3.79
N GLU A 522 -20.21 14.62 -3.90
CA GLU A 522 -19.03 14.59 -3.03
C GLU A 522 -18.13 15.80 -3.24
N ILE A 523 -17.89 16.20 -4.49
CA ILE A 523 -17.12 17.41 -4.82
C ILE A 523 -17.84 18.66 -4.32
N GLN A 524 -19.16 18.73 -4.48
CA GLN A 524 -19.97 19.82 -3.95
C GLN A 524 -19.87 19.90 -2.42
N LYS A 525 -20.00 18.77 -1.72
CA LYS A 525 -19.83 18.69 -0.27
C LYS A 525 -18.44 19.17 0.19
N LEU A 526 -17.37 18.80 -0.54
CA LEU A 526 -16.02 19.30 -0.26
C LEU A 526 -15.95 20.83 -0.42
N TRP A 527 -16.55 21.37 -1.47
CA TRP A 527 -16.59 22.81 -1.73
C TRP A 527 -17.42 23.59 -0.71
N GLU A 528 -18.48 23.00 -0.17
CA GLU A 528 -19.34 23.60 0.85
C GLU A 528 -18.77 23.48 2.27
N THR A 529 -17.75 22.65 2.47
CA THR A 529 -17.06 22.51 3.76
C THR A 529 -16.14 23.71 3.98
N GLU A 530 -16.48 24.59 4.92
CA GLU A 530 -15.85 25.90 5.13
C GLU A 530 -14.31 25.84 5.19
N ASP A 531 -13.74 24.95 6.00
CA ASP A 531 -12.29 24.88 6.19
C ASP A 531 -11.54 24.36 4.94
N ILE A 532 -12.18 23.47 4.18
CA ILE A 532 -11.68 22.95 2.91
C ILE A 532 -11.77 24.04 1.84
N GLN A 533 -12.91 24.72 1.74
CA GLN A 533 -13.11 25.80 0.79
C GLN A 533 -12.11 26.93 1.02
N ALA A 534 -11.88 27.33 2.27
CA ALA A 534 -10.91 28.36 2.62
C ALA A 534 -9.49 27.98 2.13
N LYS A 535 -9.08 26.72 2.31
CA LYS A 535 -7.80 26.21 1.80
C LYS A 535 -7.75 26.18 0.28
N LEU A 536 -8.80 25.69 -0.38
CA LEU A 536 -8.87 25.65 -1.85
C LEU A 536 -8.81 27.06 -2.46
N VAL A 537 -9.51 28.03 -1.88
CA VAL A 537 -9.47 29.44 -2.29
C VAL A 537 -8.09 30.03 -2.08
N ALA A 538 -7.44 29.76 -0.94
CA ALA A 538 -6.06 30.17 -0.69
C ALA A 538 -5.07 29.57 -1.71
N ASN A 539 -5.39 28.40 -2.27
CA ASN A 539 -4.61 27.72 -3.30
C ASN A 539 -5.03 28.10 -4.73
N GLY A 540 -5.89 29.12 -4.89
CA GLY A 540 -6.26 29.68 -6.20
C GLY A 540 -7.46 29.02 -6.88
N ILE A 541 -8.19 28.14 -6.18
CA ILE A 541 -9.43 27.53 -6.68
C ILE A 541 -10.61 28.44 -6.34
N LYS A 542 -11.16 29.11 -7.35
CA LYS A 542 -12.15 30.20 -7.17
C LYS A 542 -13.60 29.76 -7.30
N SER A 543 -13.86 28.54 -7.75
CA SER A 543 -15.22 28.04 -7.99
C SER A 543 -15.29 26.52 -7.95
N LEU A 544 -16.51 26.00 -7.74
CA LEU A 544 -16.83 24.57 -7.84
C LEU A 544 -16.49 23.98 -9.22
N GLU A 545 -16.75 24.73 -10.31
CA GLU A 545 -16.44 24.26 -11.68
C GLU A 545 -14.94 24.13 -11.92
N GLN A 546 -14.14 25.05 -11.37
CA GLN A 546 -12.70 24.92 -11.36
C GLN A 546 -12.26 23.71 -10.53
N LEU A 547 -12.82 23.52 -9.33
CA LEU A 547 -12.49 22.39 -8.46
C LEU A 547 -12.70 21.03 -9.16
N LYS A 548 -13.82 20.86 -9.87
CA LYS A 548 -14.14 19.62 -10.60
C LYS A 548 -13.06 19.21 -11.59
N THR A 549 -12.48 20.19 -12.29
CA THR A 549 -11.54 19.95 -13.40
C THR A 549 -10.07 20.09 -12.99
N THR A 550 -9.79 20.59 -11.80
CA THR A 550 -8.41 20.81 -11.33
C THR A 550 -7.76 19.48 -10.95
N PRO A 551 -6.57 19.16 -11.50
CA PRO A 551 -5.76 18.03 -11.05
C PRO A 551 -5.50 18.03 -9.55
N ARG A 552 -5.53 16.86 -8.89
CA ARG A 552 -5.29 16.72 -7.44
C ARG A 552 -3.96 17.33 -7.00
N ALA A 553 -2.89 17.15 -7.76
CA ALA A 553 -1.60 17.79 -7.51
C ALA A 553 -1.65 19.33 -7.48
N GLN A 554 -2.61 19.94 -8.17
CA GLN A 554 -2.78 21.40 -8.24
C GLN A 554 -3.77 21.92 -7.19
N LEU A 555 -4.40 21.04 -6.40
CA LEU A 555 -5.20 21.45 -5.24
C LEU A 555 -4.32 21.88 -4.06
N LEU A 556 -3.04 21.51 -4.09
CA LEU A 556 -2.03 21.86 -3.10
C LEU A 556 -1.15 23.01 -3.62
N ARG A 557 -0.60 23.82 -2.71
CA ARG A 557 0.33 24.89 -3.08
C ARG A 557 1.64 24.29 -3.61
N PRO A 558 2.23 24.83 -4.69
CA PRO A 558 3.54 24.40 -5.18
C PRO A 558 4.60 24.34 -4.07
N GLU A 559 4.65 25.35 -3.20
CA GLU A 559 5.64 25.42 -2.12
C GLU A 559 5.46 24.31 -1.07
N ALA A 560 4.23 23.81 -0.92
CA ALA A 560 3.92 22.70 -0.02
C ALA A 560 4.35 21.34 -0.58
N ILE A 561 4.57 21.23 -1.88
CA ILE A 561 5.00 19.98 -2.55
C ILE A 561 6.47 20.02 -2.97
N ASP A 562 7.05 21.20 -3.18
CA ASP A 562 8.41 21.37 -3.71
C ASP A 562 9.51 20.77 -2.83
N HIS A 563 9.28 20.66 -1.52
CA HIS A 563 10.23 20.07 -0.57
C HIS A 563 10.07 18.55 -0.38
N ILE A 564 8.98 17.98 -0.91
CA ILE A 564 8.63 16.56 -0.77
C ILE A 564 9.07 15.83 -2.02
N ARG A 565 9.97 14.86 -1.85
CA ARG A 565 10.44 14.06 -3.00
C ARG A 565 9.59 12.83 -3.15
N ALA A 566 8.47 12.99 -3.85
CA ALA A 566 7.53 11.92 -4.12
C ALA A 566 7.82 11.25 -5.46
N TYR A 567 8.02 9.93 -5.45
CA TYR A 567 8.29 9.13 -6.64
C TYR A 567 7.38 7.93 -6.69
N ASP A 568 6.93 7.62 -7.89
CA ASP A 568 6.27 6.37 -8.20
C ASP A 568 7.32 5.33 -8.56
N LEU A 569 7.42 4.26 -7.76
CA LEU A 569 8.26 3.11 -8.10
C LEU A 569 7.54 2.18 -9.11
N GLY A 570 6.28 2.46 -9.39
CA GLY A 570 5.49 1.82 -10.42
C GLY A 570 4.55 0.76 -9.90
N GLU A 571 4.09 -0.05 -10.85
CA GLU A 571 3.08 -1.07 -10.66
C GLU A 571 3.69 -2.46 -10.64
N ILE A 572 3.12 -3.33 -9.82
CA ILE A 572 3.59 -4.71 -9.63
C ILE A 572 2.42 -5.65 -9.78
N LYS A 573 2.61 -6.71 -10.57
CA LYS A 573 1.57 -7.73 -10.73
C LYS A 573 1.50 -8.58 -9.47
N GLY A 574 0.48 -8.30 -8.70
CA GLY A 574 0.23 -8.85 -7.38
C GLY A 574 -1.13 -8.34 -6.92
N HIS A 575 -1.75 -9.04 -6.01
CA HIS A 575 -2.97 -8.56 -5.38
C HIS A 575 -2.65 -7.84 -4.08
N HIS A 576 -3.66 -7.17 -3.56
CA HIS A 576 -3.60 -6.42 -2.32
C HIS A 576 -2.90 -7.21 -1.21
N TRP A 577 -3.17 -8.50 -1.12
CA TRP A 577 -2.71 -9.40 -0.05
C TRP A 577 -1.45 -10.20 -0.39
N SER A 578 -0.75 -9.90 -1.49
CA SER A 578 0.46 -10.65 -1.89
C SER A 578 1.57 -10.62 -0.82
N LEU A 579 1.47 -9.72 0.15
CA LEU A 579 2.51 -9.44 1.14
C LEU A 579 2.47 -10.29 2.41
N PHE A 580 1.44 -11.09 2.64
CA PHE A 580 1.36 -11.94 3.84
C PHE A 580 0.79 -13.32 3.56
N HIS A 581 0.94 -14.20 4.55
CA HIS A 581 0.19 -15.46 4.62
C HIS A 581 -1.17 -15.18 5.26
N GLN A 582 -2.25 -15.53 4.57
CA GLN A 582 -3.62 -15.28 5.07
C GLN A 582 -3.81 -15.81 6.50
N ALA A 583 -4.55 -15.04 7.31
CA ALA A 583 -4.75 -15.27 8.73
C ALA A 583 -5.46 -16.61 9.03
N PHE A 584 -6.43 -17.00 8.19
CA PHE A 584 -7.13 -18.26 8.31
C PHE A 584 -6.56 -19.31 7.36
N ARG A 585 -5.86 -20.31 7.94
CA ARG A 585 -5.42 -21.49 7.20
C ARG A 585 -6.50 -22.55 7.27
N ALA A 586 -6.85 -23.12 6.12
CA ALA A 586 -7.56 -24.40 6.14
C ALA A 586 -6.68 -25.44 6.86
N PRO A 587 -7.25 -26.36 7.66
CA PRO A 587 -6.51 -27.49 8.21
C PRO A 587 -5.72 -28.20 7.11
N PRO A 588 -4.52 -28.73 7.39
CA PRO A 588 -3.71 -29.49 6.42
C PRO A 588 -4.48 -30.65 5.75
N ALA A 589 -5.54 -31.14 6.39
CA ALA A 589 -6.45 -32.15 5.86
C ALA A 589 -7.32 -31.68 4.67
N ILE A 590 -7.57 -30.36 4.55
CA ILE A 590 -8.38 -29.73 3.50
C ILE A 590 -7.47 -29.26 2.35
N SER A 591 -6.37 -28.57 2.67
CA SER A 591 -5.35 -28.24 1.67
C SER A 591 -4.01 -27.95 2.32
N ASN A 592 -2.94 -28.50 1.75
CA ASN A 592 -1.57 -28.06 2.05
C ASN A 592 -1.17 -26.81 1.23
N GLU A 593 -2.06 -26.31 0.36
CA GLU A 593 -1.80 -25.27 -0.65
C GLU A 593 -2.52 -23.95 -0.33
N TYR A 594 -3.39 -23.91 0.70
CA TYR A 594 -3.97 -22.66 1.16
C TYR A 594 -2.85 -21.77 1.74
N ALA A 595 -2.64 -20.62 1.12
CA ALA A 595 -1.89 -19.47 1.63
C ALA A 595 -0.38 -19.35 1.34
N VAL A 596 0.05 -19.64 0.12
CA VAL A 596 1.22 -18.93 -0.46
C VAL A 596 0.82 -18.44 -1.84
N TRP A 597 0.39 -17.18 -1.94
CA TRP A 597 0.46 -16.56 -3.25
C TRP A 597 1.92 -16.59 -3.66
N ASP A 598 2.16 -17.11 -4.87
CA ASP A 598 3.49 -17.27 -5.45
C ASP A 598 4.09 -15.91 -5.83
N PHE A 599 3.86 -14.86 -5.03
CA PHE A 599 4.48 -13.57 -5.23
C PHE A 599 5.89 -13.63 -4.64
N PRO A 600 6.94 -13.25 -5.39
CA PRO A 600 8.33 -13.33 -4.97
C PRO A 600 8.68 -12.19 -3.98
N ARG A 601 8.10 -12.29 -2.78
CA ARG A 601 8.19 -11.31 -1.69
C ARG A 601 9.63 -10.97 -1.30
N LYS A 602 10.50 -11.98 -1.21
CA LYS A 602 11.92 -11.79 -0.91
C LYS A 602 12.61 -10.94 -1.97
N ALA A 603 12.46 -11.28 -3.25
CA ALA A 603 13.04 -10.49 -4.34
C ALA A 603 12.50 -9.05 -4.35
N PHE A 604 11.19 -8.88 -4.16
CA PHE A 604 10.54 -7.57 -4.10
C PHE A 604 11.12 -6.70 -2.98
N MET A 605 11.22 -7.23 -1.76
CA MET A 605 11.74 -6.48 -0.61
C MET A 605 13.21 -6.14 -0.78
N ARG A 606 14.02 -7.06 -1.30
CA ARG A 606 15.44 -6.80 -1.55
C ARG A 606 15.64 -5.73 -2.62
N ALA A 607 14.77 -5.68 -3.63
CA ALA A 607 14.78 -4.61 -4.62
C ALA A 607 14.38 -3.25 -4.04
N MET A 608 13.37 -3.23 -3.17
CA MET A 608 12.95 -2.02 -2.46
C MET A 608 14.09 -1.50 -1.57
N LEU A 609 14.72 -2.35 -0.76
CA LEU A 609 15.85 -1.98 0.09
C LEU A 609 17.01 -1.41 -0.73
N GLN A 610 17.40 -2.07 -1.84
CA GLN A 610 18.44 -1.55 -2.72
C GLN A 610 18.08 -0.20 -3.38
N THR A 611 16.81 0.00 -3.70
CA THR A 611 16.29 1.29 -4.20
C THR A 611 16.39 2.39 -3.16
N LEU A 612 16.06 2.09 -1.90
CA LEU A 612 16.22 3.03 -0.78
C LEU A 612 17.69 3.40 -0.54
N ALA A 613 18.61 2.44 -0.64
CA ALA A 613 20.04 2.72 -0.53
C ALA A 613 20.53 3.65 -1.64
N LEU A 614 20.19 3.38 -2.91
CA LEU A 614 20.55 4.27 -4.01
C LEU A 614 19.97 5.67 -3.79
N TYR A 615 18.69 5.77 -3.41
CA TYR A 615 18.05 7.04 -3.10
C TYR A 615 18.82 7.85 -2.05
N ASN A 616 19.20 7.19 -0.95
CA ASN A 616 19.97 7.85 0.10
C ASN A 616 21.30 8.38 -0.44
N LEU A 617 22.05 7.59 -1.22
CA LEU A 617 23.33 8.00 -1.81
C LEU A 617 23.18 9.17 -2.78
N VAL A 618 22.14 9.17 -3.62
CA VAL A 618 21.86 10.27 -4.54
C VAL A 618 21.51 11.54 -3.77
N GLY A 619 20.69 11.45 -2.72
CA GLY A 619 20.35 12.59 -1.86
C GLY A 619 21.55 13.19 -1.13
N GLN A 620 22.61 12.40 -0.88
CA GLN A 620 23.86 12.93 -0.33
C GLN A 620 24.57 13.88 -1.32
N GLY A 621 24.49 13.62 -2.63
CA GLY A 621 25.19 14.38 -3.67
C GLY A 621 24.56 15.72 -4.07
N GLU A 622 23.35 16.02 -3.61
CA GLU A 622 22.57 17.19 -4.05
C GLU A 622 22.92 18.53 -3.37
N LYS A 623 24.16 18.72 -2.94
CA LYS A 623 24.60 19.99 -2.35
C LYS A 623 25.89 20.47 -2.96
#